data_AF-A0A7S1Q9Y4-F1
#
_entry.id   AF-A0A7S1Q9Y4-F1
#
_cell.length_a   1.000
_cell.length_b   1.000
_cell.length_c   1.000
_cell.angle_alpha   90.00
_cell.angle_beta   90.00
_cell.angle_gamma   90.00
#
_symmetry.space_group_name_H-M   'P 1'
#
loop_
_entity.id
_entity.type
_entity.pdbx_description
1 polymer ?
#
loop_
_entity_poly.entity_id
_entity_poly.type
_entity_poly.pdbx_seq_one_letter_code
_entity_poly.pdbx_strand_id
1 'polypeptide(L)'
;KKKGEEEDEMGMQPSESIVFDEETGKRLDVLPLKLMKQANKEESDKLMKLFKRTPEVIHWYLCETIFPEYMRHQLSKLSASGQELGGNIMFRRRIGFSGTPSDLLPIELGKCDYEHGTDGQLIHTLTNPAVV
;
A
#
# COMPACT_ATOMS: atom_id res chain seq x y z
N LYS A 1 -40.63 34.51 -28.59
CA LYS A 1 -39.31 34.70 -27.91
C LYS A 1 -39.59 34.55 -26.42
N LYS A 2 -39.09 33.58 -25.65
CA LYS A 2 -37.91 32.71 -25.75
C LYS A 2 -38.30 31.28 -25.37
N LYS A 3 -37.73 30.30 -26.09
CA LYS A 3 -37.56 28.91 -25.69
C LYS A 3 -36.76 28.90 -24.38
N GLY A 4 -37.25 28.20 -23.35
CA GLY A 4 -36.43 27.74 -22.22
C GLY A 4 -36.02 26.32 -22.54
N GLU A 5 -34.72 26.10 -22.59
CA GLU A 5 -34.08 24.86 -22.99
C GLU A 5 -34.42 23.73 -22.02
N GLU A 6 -34.97 22.63 -22.55
CA GLU A 6 -34.88 21.31 -21.92
C GLU A 6 -33.40 20.92 -21.97
N GLU A 7 -32.71 21.08 -20.83
CA GLU A 7 -31.41 20.45 -20.65
C GLU A 7 -31.65 18.98 -20.33
N ASP A 8 -31.51 18.17 -21.38
CA ASP A 8 -31.27 16.73 -21.30
C ASP A 8 -30.04 16.50 -20.40
N GLU A 9 -30.26 16.31 -19.10
CA GLU A 9 -29.28 15.69 -18.22
C GLU A 9 -29.17 14.22 -18.64
N MET A 10 -28.32 13.99 -19.64
CA MET A 10 -27.87 12.69 -20.10
C MET A 10 -27.25 11.98 -18.90
N GLY A 11 -28.04 11.12 -18.26
CA GLY A 11 -27.63 10.33 -17.11
C GLY A 11 -26.36 9.57 -17.44
N MET A 12 -25.23 10.04 -16.90
CA MET A 12 -23.98 9.31 -16.87
C MET A 12 -24.26 8.04 -16.05
N GLN A 13 -24.55 6.95 -16.74
CA GLN A 13 -24.71 5.65 -16.08
C GLN A 13 -23.38 5.36 -15.38
N PRO A 14 -23.36 5.20 -14.04
CA PRO A 14 -22.14 4.78 -13.38
C PRO A 14 -21.79 3.43 -13.98
N SER A 15 -20.57 3.31 -14.52
CA SER A 15 -20.05 2.05 -15.01
C SER A 15 -20.29 1.00 -13.93
N GLU A 16 -21.21 0.05 -14.18
CA GLU A 16 -21.46 -1.06 -13.28
C GLU A 16 -20.19 -1.89 -13.22
N SER A 17 -19.29 -1.58 -12.29
CA SER A 17 -18.24 -2.48 -11.89
C SER A 17 -18.93 -3.69 -11.29
N ILE A 18 -19.04 -4.75 -12.08
CA ILE A 18 -19.64 -6.02 -11.66
C ILE A 18 -18.73 -6.62 -10.60
N VAL A 19 -19.12 -6.53 -9.34
CA VAL A 19 -18.39 -7.15 -8.24
C VAL A 19 -19.09 -8.44 -7.85
N PHE A 20 -18.31 -9.51 -7.73
CA PHE A 20 -18.79 -10.83 -7.32
C PHE A 20 -18.36 -11.08 -5.88
N ASP A 21 -19.25 -11.71 -5.11
CA ASP A 21 -18.94 -12.26 -3.81
C ASP A 21 -18.03 -13.49 -4.03
N GLU A 22 -16.78 -13.41 -3.58
CA GLU A 22 -15.83 -14.52 -3.75
C GLU A 22 -16.20 -15.80 -2.98
N GLU A 23 -16.99 -15.71 -1.90
CA GLU A 23 -17.38 -16.88 -1.10
C GLU A 23 -18.59 -17.60 -1.70
N THR A 24 -19.49 -16.87 -2.35
CA THR A 24 -20.74 -17.44 -2.91
C THR A 24 -20.81 -17.43 -4.43
N GLY A 25 -19.85 -16.79 -5.11
CA GLY A 25 -19.82 -16.60 -6.56
C GLY A 25 -20.95 -15.72 -7.11
N LYS A 26 -21.76 -15.11 -6.25
CA LYS A 26 -22.94 -14.33 -6.64
C LYS A 26 -22.58 -12.88 -6.91
N ARG A 27 -23.27 -12.25 -7.87
CA ARG A 27 -23.14 -10.82 -8.14
C ARG A 27 -23.61 -10.02 -6.91
N LEU A 28 -22.77 -9.15 -6.40
CA LEU A 28 -23.09 -8.23 -5.32
C LEU A 28 -23.71 -6.98 -5.93
N ASP A 29 -25.02 -6.84 -5.74
CA ASP A 29 -25.75 -5.65 -6.15
C ASP A 29 -25.74 -4.65 -4.99
N VAL A 30 -24.94 -3.58 -5.16
CA VAL A 30 -24.67 -2.57 -4.13
C VAL A 30 -25.25 -1.24 -4.60
N LEU A 31 -26.06 -0.60 -3.75
CA LEU A 31 -26.60 0.71 -4.09
C LEU A 31 -25.50 1.78 -4.16
N PRO A 32 -25.67 2.81 -5.01
CA PRO A 32 -24.81 3.98 -5.00
C PRO A 32 -24.70 4.57 -3.59
N LEU A 33 -23.49 4.96 -3.19
CA LEU A 33 -23.19 5.40 -1.82
C LEU A 33 -24.11 6.55 -1.33
N LYS A 34 -24.56 7.41 -2.24
CA LYS A 34 -25.47 8.54 -1.96
C LYS A 34 -26.88 8.10 -1.51
N LEU A 35 -27.31 6.91 -1.91
CA LEU A 35 -28.63 6.35 -1.59
C LEU A 35 -28.59 5.41 -0.38
N MET A 36 -27.40 5.12 0.14
CA MET A 36 -27.19 4.19 1.24
C MET A 36 -27.54 4.83 2.58
N LYS A 37 -28.32 4.10 3.38
CA LYS A 37 -28.62 4.48 4.77
C LYS A 37 -27.81 3.62 5.72
N GLN A 38 -27.01 4.26 6.57
CA GLN A 38 -26.12 3.59 7.52
C GLN A 38 -26.85 2.66 8.51
N ALA A 39 -28.14 2.89 8.76
CA ALA A 39 -28.96 2.03 9.61
C ALA A 39 -29.36 0.68 8.97
N ASN A 40 -29.18 0.52 7.65
CA ASN A 40 -29.46 -0.74 6.98
C ASN A 40 -28.25 -1.67 7.07
N LYS A 41 -28.37 -2.68 7.95
CA LYS A 41 -27.30 -3.64 8.24
C LYS A 41 -26.97 -4.53 7.03
N GLU A 42 -27.98 -4.94 6.26
CA GLU A 42 -27.80 -5.82 5.10
C GLU A 42 -26.96 -5.15 4.00
N GLU A 43 -27.21 -3.87 3.75
CA GLU A 43 -26.45 -3.10 2.76
C GLU A 43 -25.03 -2.78 3.25
N SER A 44 -24.87 -2.55 4.55
CA SER A 44 -23.56 -2.36 5.18
C SER A 44 -22.70 -3.63 5.07
N ASP A 45 -23.30 -4.81 5.22
CA ASP A 45 -22.60 -6.09 5.09
C ASP A 45 -22.12 -6.33 3.66
N LYS A 46 -22.89 -5.92 2.63
CA LYS A 46 -22.46 -5.99 1.22
C LYS A 46 -21.25 -5.10 0.95
N LEU A 47 -21.25 -3.86 1.47
CA LEU A 47 -20.09 -2.97 1.37
C LEU A 47 -18.87 -3.56 2.08
N MET A 48 -19.06 -4.11 3.27
CA MET A 48 -17.98 -4.73 4.03
C MET A 48 -17.36 -5.88 3.24
N LYS A 49 -18.15 -6.73 2.59
CA LYS A 49 -17.64 -7.80 1.72
C LYS A 49 -16.79 -7.26 0.57
N LEU A 50 -17.14 -6.10 0.03
CA LEU A 50 -16.44 -5.43 -1.07
C LEU A 50 -15.11 -4.83 -0.62
N PHE A 51 -15.11 -4.12 0.51
CA PHE A 51 -13.96 -3.35 0.97
C PHE A 51 -13.00 -4.12 1.88
N LYS A 52 -13.43 -5.20 2.53
CA LYS A 52 -12.61 -5.94 3.51
C LYS A 52 -11.30 -6.50 2.94
N ARG A 53 -11.18 -6.62 1.62
CA ARG A 53 -9.99 -7.13 0.93
C ARG A 53 -9.17 -6.05 0.22
N THR A 54 -9.67 -4.81 0.20
CA THR A 54 -8.97 -3.69 -0.42
C THR A 54 -7.81 -3.26 0.47
N PRO A 55 -6.56 -3.31 -0.02
CA PRO A 55 -5.39 -3.05 0.82
C PRO A 55 -5.38 -1.64 1.40
N GLU A 56 -5.89 -0.64 0.67
CA GLU A 56 -6.00 0.74 1.11
C GLU A 56 -6.97 0.88 2.30
N VAL A 57 -8.11 0.16 2.24
CA VAL A 57 -9.11 0.18 3.31
C VAL A 57 -8.59 -0.55 4.55
N ILE A 58 -7.94 -1.70 4.36
CA ILE A 58 -7.31 -2.45 5.46
C ILE A 58 -6.26 -1.57 6.13
N HIS A 59 -5.38 -0.93 5.35
CA HIS A 59 -4.35 -0.06 5.88
C HIS A 59 -4.94 1.11 6.67
N TRP A 60 -5.94 1.81 6.11
CA TRP A 60 -6.62 2.90 6.81
C TRP A 60 -7.27 2.43 8.12
N TYR A 61 -7.99 1.31 8.10
CA TYR A 61 -8.66 0.77 9.29
C TYR A 61 -7.66 0.38 10.38
N LEU A 62 -6.55 -0.25 10.00
CA LEU A 62 -5.48 -0.61 10.92
C LEU A 62 -4.84 0.62 11.54
N CYS A 63 -4.47 1.62 10.73
CA CYS A 63 -3.76 2.81 11.19
C CYS A 63 -4.63 3.78 11.99
N GLU A 64 -5.89 4.00 11.59
CA GLU A 64 -6.75 5.01 12.19
C GLU A 64 -7.55 4.48 13.38
N THR A 65 -7.90 3.19 13.37
CA THR A 65 -8.75 2.58 14.41
C THR A 65 -7.97 1.60 15.27
N ILE A 66 -7.46 0.51 14.67
CA ILE A 66 -6.93 -0.62 15.45
C ILE A 66 -5.64 -0.27 16.21
N PHE A 67 -4.65 0.32 15.55
CA PHE A 67 -3.36 0.59 16.18
C PHE A 67 -3.46 1.64 17.30
N PRO A 68 -4.15 2.79 17.14
CA PRO A 68 -4.30 3.75 18.22
C PRO A 68 -5.11 3.19 19.41
N GLU A 69 -6.11 2.36 19.15
CA GLU A 69 -6.97 1.83 20.21
C GLU A 69 -6.26 0.72 21.00
N TYR A 70 -5.57 -0.20 20.32
CA TYR A 70 -5.07 -1.44 20.92
C TYR A 70 -3.54 -1.53 21.04
N MET A 71 -2.76 -0.64 20.42
CA MET A 71 -1.30 -0.68 20.46
C MET A 71 -0.64 0.45 21.26
N ARG A 72 -1.41 1.28 21.99
CA ARG A 72 -0.86 2.34 22.86
C ARG A 72 0.04 1.81 23.97
N HIS A 73 -0.32 0.68 24.57
CA HIS A 73 0.49 -0.01 25.58
C HIS A 73 0.55 -1.49 25.25
N GLN A 74 1.74 -1.95 24.85
CA GLN A 74 2.00 -3.37 24.63
C GLN A 74 3.00 -3.87 25.68
N LEU A 75 2.68 -4.99 26.33
CA LEU A 75 3.61 -5.68 27.24
C LEU A 75 4.87 -6.16 26.51
N SER A 76 4.74 -6.48 25.23
CA SER A 76 5.83 -6.85 24.34
C SER A 76 5.83 -5.89 23.16
N LYS A 77 6.91 -5.13 22.98
CA LYS A 77 7.09 -4.29 21.80
C LYS A 77 7.64 -5.16 20.68
N LEU A 78 6.99 -5.13 19.53
CA LEU A 78 7.56 -5.68 18.31
C LEU A 78 8.70 -4.75 17.89
N SER A 79 9.94 -5.19 18.10
CA SER A 79 11.12 -4.58 17.49
C SER A 79 11.68 -5.56 16.46
N ALA A 80 12.06 -5.07 15.30
CA ALA A 80 12.84 -5.84 14.34
C ALA A 80 14.18 -5.14 14.14
N SER A 81 15.26 -5.89 14.26
CA SER A 81 16.60 -5.47 13.86
C SER A 81 16.76 -5.56 12.34
N GLY A 82 17.77 -4.88 11.79
CA GLY A 82 18.12 -5.00 10.37
C GLY A 82 18.40 -6.47 9.96
N GLN A 83 18.89 -7.29 10.90
CA GLN A 83 19.09 -8.73 10.72
C GLN A 83 17.77 -9.49 10.56
N GLU A 84 16.75 -9.17 11.36
CA GLU A 84 15.45 -9.85 11.26
C GLU A 84 14.67 -9.42 10.00
N LEU A 85 14.80 -8.15 9.63
CA LEU A 85 14.19 -7.61 8.42
C LEU A 85 14.85 -8.13 7.14
N GLY A 86 16.18 -8.20 7.14
CA GLY A 86 16.97 -8.77 6.05
C GLY A 86 17.12 -10.29 6.14
N GLY A 87 16.63 -10.92 7.20
CA GLY A 87 16.65 -12.35 7.43
C GLY A 87 15.50 -13.08 6.72
N ASN A 88 15.51 -14.41 6.76
CA ASN A 88 14.54 -15.24 6.04
C ASN A 88 13.15 -15.29 6.70
N ILE A 89 13.00 -14.71 7.90
CA ILE A 89 11.81 -14.84 8.74
C ILE A 89 10.64 -14.02 8.16
N MET A 90 10.90 -12.79 7.71
CA MET A 90 9.85 -11.86 7.28
C MET A 90 9.59 -11.92 5.76
N PHE A 91 10.63 -12.07 4.94
CA PHE A 91 10.51 -11.98 3.49
C PHE A 91 11.30 -13.07 2.76
N ARG A 92 10.67 -13.70 1.76
CA ARG A 92 11.27 -14.78 0.96
C ARG A 92 12.29 -14.27 -0.06
N ARG A 93 12.09 -13.06 -0.60
CA ARG A 93 13.00 -12.37 -1.53
C ARG A 93 13.30 -10.98 -1.00
N ARG A 94 14.56 -10.58 -1.05
CA ARG A 94 15.06 -9.29 -0.55
C ARG A 94 16.07 -8.74 -1.55
N ILE A 95 16.07 -7.43 -1.71
CA ILE A 95 17.06 -6.66 -2.47
C ILE A 95 17.43 -5.50 -1.56
N GLY A 96 18.73 -5.26 -1.38
CA GLY A 96 19.24 -4.19 -0.54
C GLY A 96 20.40 -3.48 -1.22
N PHE A 97 20.57 -2.21 -0.90
CA PHE A 97 21.71 -1.39 -1.32
C PHE A 97 22.40 -0.87 -0.07
N SER A 98 23.72 -1.02 0.01
CA SER A 98 24.52 -0.46 1.10
C SER A 98 25.17 0.84 0.62
N GLY A 99 24.90 1.94 1.32
CA GLY A 99 25.60 3.20 1.15
C GLY A 99 26.88 3.30 2.00
N THR A 100 27.14 2.31 2.86
CA THR A 100 28.34 2.25 3.69
C THR A 100 29.33 1.25 3.12
N PRO A 101 30.64 1.55 3.09
CA PRO A 101 31.67 0.63 2.60
C PRO A 101 31.92 -0.57 3.54
N SER A 102 31.20 -0.63 4.65
CA SER A 102 31.26 -1.74 5.61
C SER A 102 30.32 -2.87 5.18
N ASP A 103 30.82 -4.11 5.22
CA ASP A 103 30.09 -5.33 4.86
C ASP A 103 29.16 -5.79 6.02
N LEU A 104 28.39 -4.85 6.58
CA LEU A 104 27.43 -5.09 7.66
C LEU A 104 26.07 -5.45 7.08
N LEU A 105 26.02 -6.50 6.26
CA LEU A 105 24.79 -7.03 5.73
C LEU A 105 24.26 -8.17 6.61
N PRO A 106 22.94 -8.36 6.64
CA PRO A 106 22.38 -9.55 7.25
C PRO A 106 22.95 -10.82 6.65
N ILE A 107 23.25 -11.83 7.48
CA ILE A 107 23.95 -13.05 7.08
C ILE A 107 23.29 -13.73 5.87
N GLU A 108 21.95 -13.69 5.83
CA GLU A 108 21.13 -14.29 4.78
C GLU A 108 21.15 -13.53 3.46
N LEU A 109 21.56 -12.24 3.45
CA LEU A 109 21.74 -11.43 2.25
C LEU A 109 23.11 -11.68 1.57
N GLY A 110 24.04 -12.32 2.27
CA GLY A 110 25.35 -12.66 1.72
C GLY A 110 26.31 -11.46 1.71
N LYS A 111 27.03 -11.29 0.61
CA LYS A 111 28.05 -10.24 0.44
C LYS A 111 27.54 -9.11 -0.43
N CYS A 112 28.00 -7.89 -0.17
CA CYS A 112 27.73 -6.77 -1.04
C CYS A 112 28.56 -6.89 -2.32
N ASP A 113 27.89 -6.88 -3.47
CA ASP A 113 28.56 -6.73 -4.76
C ASP A 113 28.80 -5.25 -5.04
N TYR A 114 30.04 -4.90 -5.34
CA TYR A 114 30.42 -3.55 -5.72
C TYR A 114 30.30 -3.38 -7.22
N GLU A 115 29.67 -2.29 -7.65
CA GLU A 115 29.64 -1.93 -9.06
C GLU A 115 31.06 -1.62 -9.55
N HIS A 116 31.44 -2.22 -10.68
CA HIS A 116 32.77 -2.06 -11.23
C HIS A 116 33.00 -0.61 -11.69
N GLY A 117 34.06 0.02 -11.18
CA GLY A 117 34.48 1.35 -11.60
C GLY A 117 33.90 2.50 -10.78
N THR A 118 33.04 2.22 -9.79
CA THR A 118 32.48 3.22 -8.89
C THR A 118 33.56 4.02 -8.18
N ASP A 119 34.58 3.35 -7.62
CA ASP A 119 35.71 4.03 -6.97
C ASP A 119 36.46 4.97 -7.92
N GLY A 120 36.63 4.55 -9.18
CA GLY A 120 37.27 5.34 -10.21
C GLY A 120 36.48 6.59 -10.57
N GLN A 121 35.15 6.47 -10.68
CA GLN A 121 34.25 7.62 -10.91
C GLN A 121 34.26 8.58 -9.72
N LEU A 122 34.30 8.03 -8.51
CA LEU A 122 34.32 8.81 -7.27
C LEU A 122 35.62 9.62 -7.18
N ILE A 123 36.77 8.99 -7.40
CA ILE A 123 38.08 9.67 -7.48
C ILE A 123 38.11 10.69 -8.61
N HIS A 124 37.67 10.32 -9.81
CA HIS A 124 37.64 11.22 -10.97
C HIS A 124 36.83 12.48 -10.67
N THR A 125 35.65 12.33 -10.05
CA THR A 125 34.78 13.45 -9.69
C THR A 125 35.43 14.32 -8.61
N LEU A 126 35.98 13.71 -7.56
CA LEU A 126 36.62 14.43 -6.46
C LEU A 126 37.95 15.10 -6.86
N THR A 127 38.58 14.67 -7.95
CA THR A 127 39.83 15.25 -8.46
C THR A 127 39.62 16.18 -9.65
N ASN A 128 38.38 16.38 -10.09
CA ASN A 128 38.07 17.26 -11.21
C ASN A 128 38.06 18.73 -10.75
N PRO A 129 38.99 19.59 -11.22
CA PRO A 129 39.07 21.00 -10.83
C PRO A 129 37.89 21.86 -11.34
N ALA A 130 37.03 21.32 -12.20
CA ALA A 130 35.79 21.99 -12.59
C ALA A 130 34.63 21.75 -11.60
N VAL A 131 34.77 20.77 -10.70
CA VAL A 131 33.75 20.40 -9.70
C VAL A 131 34.13 20.90 -8.31
N VAL A 132 35.43 20.89 -7.96
CA VAL A 132 36.00 21.32 -6.67
C VAL A 132 36.52 22.75 -6.73
#